data_AF-A0A3D0L752-F1
#
_entry.id   AF-A0A3D0L752-F1
#
_cell.length_a   1.000
_cell.length_b   1.000
_cell.length_c   1.000
_cell.angle_alpha   90.00
_cell.angle_beta   90.00
_cell.angle_gamma   90.00
#
_symmetry.space_group_name_H-M   'P 1'
#
loop_
_entity.id
_entity.type
_entity.pdbx_description
1 polymer ?
#
loop_
_entity_poly.entity_id
_entity_poly.type
_entity_poly.pdbx_seq_one_letter_code
_entity_poly.pdbx_strand_id
1 'polypeptide(L)'
;MFSRRFGGPMFDRKKYKSIAKQQLQGRMQTPVICTLVILGILYVMYLPDQIQRSRFAITGISTQSTFPEPLAVLGPLMVFFIFGIINIAYSYLCIVMSHTKTPAKFSTFIKGFSFWLQGFLGFLWKFLWCFLWTLAGIVPGFVKAYAYSMQFFILAEHPHLTVRKALHISCIITNGHKADLFKLDMTFLGWYILSMLTGGLFLLWFLPYRTMTFINAYHDIVNEAFKSGILSPEDFEDPPAEDEGLDADKAPDTDEALNADEAPDTDEALNADEALNAVEALNADEAPDSDEAPDTDEAPDTDEAPDTDEALNANEAPDSDEAPDAPAKTVIYDIQENDSTKESSK
;
A
#
# COMPACT_ATOMS: atom_id res chain seq x y z
N MET A 1 9.53 22.22 16.16
CA MET A 1 9.32 21.15 17.17
C MET A 1 7.89 20.63 17.01
N PHE A 2 7.65 19.40 16.49
CA PHE A 2 6.28 18.95 16.19
C PHE A 2 5.43 18.77 17.47
N SER A 3 4.40 19.59 17.63
CA SER A 3 3.39 19.44 18.68
C SER A 3 2.49 18.24 18.40
N ARG A 4 2.04 17.55 19.47
CA ARG A 4 1.03 16.50 19.34
C ARG A 4 -0.36 17.13 19.36
N ARG A 5 -1.08 17.00 18.25
CA ARG A 5 -2.52 17.36 18.14
C ARG A 5 -3.43 16.48 19.00
N PHE A 6 -2.89 15.37 19.52
CA PHE A 6 -3.61 14.34 20.28
C PHE A 6 -3.20 14.39 21.75
N GLY A 7 -4.19 14.50 22.64
CA GLY A 7 -4.02 14.48 24.10
C GLY A 7 -4.16 13.09 24.72
N GLY A 8 -4.10 12.02 23.94
CA GLY A 8 -4.27 10.65 24.41
C GLY A 8 -2.99 10.03 25.01
N PRO A 9 -3.05 8.72 25.34
CA PRO A 9 -1.96 8.03 26.03
C PRO A 9 -0.70 7.94 25.14
N MET A 10 0.47 8.19 25.72
CA MET A 10 1.71 8.24 24.96
C MET A 10 2.04 6.91 24.25
N PHE A 11 2.11 6.96 22.92
CA PHE A 11 2.50 5.86 22.02
C PHE A 11 3.71 5.05 22.53
N ASP A 12 3.47 3.85 23.05
CA ASP A 12 4.51 3.03 23.69
C ASP A 12 5.02 1.89 22.79
N ARG A 13 6.17 2.16 22.16
CA ARG A 13 6.95 1.19 21.37
C ARG A 13 7.34 -0.08 22.14
N LYS A 14 7.37 -0.07 23.48
CA LYS A 14 7.66 -1.24 24.32
C LYS A 14 6.39 -2.10 24.50
N LYS A 15 5.25 -1.50 24.89
CA LYS A 15 3.93 -2.14 24.93
C LYS A 15 3.60 -2.90 23.64
N TYR A 16 3.72 -2.28 22.47
CA TYR A 16 3.40 -2.96 21.21
C TYR A 16 4.25 -4.21 20.95
N LYS A 17 5.53 -4.16 21.36
CA LYS A 17 6.48 -5.28 21.21
C LYS A 17 6.27 -6.38 22.24
N SER A 18 5.92 -6.06 23.48
CA SER A 18 5.61 -7.07 24.49
C SER A 18 4.30 -7.80 24.17
N ILE A 19 3.26 -7.07 23.77
CA ILE A 19 1.97 -7.66 23.34
C ILE A 19 2.16 -8.52 22.08
N ALA A 20 2.88 -8.04 21.06
CA ALA A 20 3.18 -8.84 19.86
C ALA A 20 3.95 -10.12 20.19
N LYS A 21 4.93 -10.06 21.10
CA LYS A 21 5.64 -11.25 21.58
C LYS A 21 4.72 -12.22 22.30
N GLN A 22 3.79 -11.73 23.12
CA GLN A 22 2.83 -12.54 23.88
C GLN A 22 1.77 -13.21 22.99
N GLN A 23 1.20 -12.47 22.03
CA GLN A 23 0.22 -13.01 21.05
C GLN A 23 0.79 -14.17 20.23
N LEU A 24 2.09 -14.13 19.95
CA LEU A 24 2.82 -15.10 19.14
C LEU A 24 3.43 -16.27 19.94
N GLN A 25 3.62 -16.13 21.26
CA GLN A 25 4.12 -17.21 22.11
C GLN A 25 3.21 -18.45 22.01
N GLY A 26 3.80 -19.60 21.69
CA GLY A 26 3.08 -20.86 21.43
C GLY A 26 2.26 -20.91 20.13
N ARG A 27 2.14 -19.80 19.37
CA ARG A 27 1.25 -19.67 18.19
C ARG A 27 1.99 -19.31 16.88
N MET A 28 3.31 -19.15 16.90
CA MET A 28 4.15 -18.77 15.75
C MET A 28 4.06 -19.69 14.51
N GLN A 29 3.64 -20.95 14.65
CA GLN A 29 3.70 -21.93 13.55
C GLN A 29 2.92 -21.46 12.31
N THR A 30 1.67 -21.00 12.46
CA THR A 30 0.85 -20.61 11.31
C THR A 30 1.42 -19.39 10.56
N PRO A 31 1.77 -18.26 11.22
CA PRO A 31 2.40 -17.15 10.51
C PRO A 31 3.76 -17.49 9.88
N VAL A 32 4.59 -18.31 10.54
CA VAL A 32 5.88 -18.76 9.98
C VAL A 32 5.68 -19.59 8.72
N ILE A 33 4.70 -20.50 8.70
CA ILE A 33 4.34 -21.29 7.50
C ILE A 33 3.82 -20.38 6.39
N CYS A 34 2.96 -19.42 6.69
CA CYS A 34 2.48 -18.44 5.71
C CYS A 34 3.63 -17.60 5.12
N THR A 35 4.56 -17.12 5.97
CA THR A 35 5.75 -16.40 5.52
C THR A 35 6.68 -17.29 4.69
N LEU A 36 6.82 -18.58 5.02
CA LEU A 36 7.60 -19.54 4.21
C LEU A 36 6.98 -19.73 2.82
N VAL A 37 5.66 -19.89 2.73
CA VAL A 37 4.93 -19.99 1.46
C VAL A 37 5.11 -18.72 0.63
N ILE A 38 4.98 -17.53 1.25
CA ILE A 38 5.20 -16.24 0.59
C ILE A 38 6.64 -16.12 0.05
N LEU A 39 7.65 -16.43 0.86
CA LEU A 39 9.06 -16.40 0.43
C LEU A 39 9.33 -17.42 -0.68
N GLY A 40 8.71 -18.61 -0.62
CA GLY A 40 8.80 -19.63 -1.67
C GLY A 40 8.22 -19.17 -3.00
N ILE A 41 7.03 -18.56 -2.99
CA ILE A 41 6.39 -17.99 -4.19
C ILE A 41 7.28 -16.88 -4.79
N LEU A 42 7.73 -15.93 -3.97
CA LEU A 42 8.59 -14.83 -4.43
C LEU A 42 9.92 -15.33 -4.98
N TYR A 43 10.53 -16.35 -4.35
CA TYR A 43 11.77 -16.96 -4.85
C TYR A 43 11.56 -17.66 -6.20
N VAL A 44 10.48 -18.45 -6.35
CA VAL A 44 10.15 -19.12 -7.63
C VAL A 44 9.88 -18.10 -8.75
N MET A 45 9.23 -16.98 -8.44
CA MET A 45 9.03 -15.89 -9.41
C MET A 45 10.34 -15.19 -9.80
N TYR A 46 11.31 -15.10 -8.89
CA TYR A 46 12.59 -14.40 -9.13
C TYR A 46 13.71 -15.29 -9.69
N LEU A 47 13.55 -16.62 -9.62
CA LEU A 47 14.51 -17.60 -10.15
C LEU A 47 14.91 -17.37 -11.63
N PRO A 48 14.00 -17.08 -12.58
CA PRO A 48 14.38 -16.90 -13.99
C PRO A 48 15.34 -15.73 -14.22
N ASP A 49 15.11 -14.59 -13.54
CA ASP A 49 16.00 -13.42 -13.60
C ASP A 49 17.38 -13.75 -13.01
N GLN A 50 17.41 -14.44 -11.86
CA GLN A 50 18.66 -14.87 -11.23
C GLN A 50 19.45 -15.88 -12.08
N ILE A 51 18.77 -16.79 -12.79
CA ILE A 51 19.39 -17.72 -13.75
C ILE A 51 19.95 -16.93 -14.95
N GLN A 52 19.25 -15.91 -15.45
CA GLN A 52 19.74 -15.09 -16.56
C GLN A 52 20.96 -14.24 -16.15
N ARG A 53 20.91 -13.57 -14.99
CA ARG A 53 22.03 -12.79 -14.44
C ARG A 53 23.28 -13.64 -14.19
N SER A 54 23.12 -14.82 -13.57
CA SER A 54 24.24 -15.72 -13.30
C SER A 54 24.83 -16.33 -14.58
N ARG A 55 24.00 -16.67 -15.58
CA ARG A 55 24.50 -17.08 -16.91
C ARG A 55 25.32 -15.98 -17.58
N PHE A 56 24.81 -14.74 -17.62
CA PHE A 56 25.53 -13.60 -18.18
C PHE A 56 26.88 -13.38 -17.50
N ALA A 57 26.93 -13.43 -16.17
CA ALA A 57 28.17 -13.28 -15.40
C ALA A 57 29.21 -14.40 -15.63
N ILE A 58 28.80 -15.57 -16.11
CA ILE A 58 29.69 -16.71 -16.36
C ILE A 58 30.13 -16.78 -17.83
N THR A 59 29.24 -16.51 -18.79
CA THR A 59 29.53 -16.65 -20.22
C THR A 59 29.93 -15.36 -20.91
N GLY A 60 29.62 -14.20 -20.34
CA GLY A 60 29.73 -12.89 -21.00
C GLY A 60 28.73 -12.68 -22.16
N ILE A 61 27.91 -13.68 -22.48
CA ILE A 61 26.95 -13.62 -23.58
C ILE A 61 25.64 -13.03 -23.06
N SER A 62 25.28 -11.86 -23.56
CA SER A 62 23.94 -11.28 -23.41
C SER A 62 22.93 -12.07 -24.25
N THR A 63 22.50 -13.23 -23.76
CA THR A 63 21.30 -13.88 -24.30
C THR A 63 20.13 -12.93 -24.09
N GLN A 64 19.38 -12.64 -25.16
CA GLN A 64 18.09 -11.97 -25.06
C GLN A 64 17.20 -12.72 -24.05
N SER A 65 16.27 -12.01 -23.42
CA SER A 65 15.50 -12.53 -22.29
C SER A 65 14.84 -13.89 -22.59
N THR A 66 14.76 -14.73 -21.56
CA THR A 66 14.14 -16.08 -21.67
C THR A 66 12.68 -16.02 -22.14
N PHE A 67 12.06 -14.84 -22.02
CA PHE A 67 10.78 -14.49 -22.62
C PHE A 67 10.96 -13.35 -23.65
N PRO A 68 10.13 -13.26 -24.70
CA PRO A 68 10.09 -12.11 -25.61
C PRO A 68 9.94 -10.76 -24.88
N GLU A 69 10.43 -9.68 -25.49
CA GLU A 69 10.36 -8.29 -25.00
C GLU A 69 9.06 -7.94 -24.24
N PRO A 70 7.83 -8.13 -24.80
CA PRO A 70 6.60 -7.77 -24.08
C PRO A 70 6.35 -8.59 -22.80
N LEU A 71 6.80 -9.84 -22.73
CA LEU A 71 6.68 -10.68 -21.55
C LEU A 71 7.67 -10.32 -20.44
N ALA A 72 8.82 -9.72 -20.79
CA ALA A 72 9.77 -9.21 -19.80
C ALA A 72 9.16 -8.07 -18.95
N VAL A 73 8.31 -7.22 -19.56
CA VAL A 73 7.58 -6.14 -18.86
C VAL A 73 6.46 -6.69 -17.98
N LEU A 74 5.81 -7.79 -18.39
CA LEU A 74 4.73 -8.42 -17.61
C LEU A 74 5.22 -9.06 -16.29
N GLY A 75 6.48 -9.51 -16.24
CA GLY A 75 7.06 -10.14 -15.03
C GLY A 75 6.98 -9.25 -13.78
N PRO A 76 7.57 -8.05 -13.77
CA PRO A 76 7.48 -7.10 -12.66
C PRO A 76 6.03 -6.71 -12.29
N LEU A 77 5.14 -6.56 -13.29
CA LEU A 77 3.73 -6.24 -13.06
C LEU A 77 2.98 -7.38 -12.35
N MET A 78 3.27 -8.64 -12.69
CA MET A 78 2.73 -9.80 -11.99
C MET A 78 3.24 -9.90 -10.55
N VAL A 79 4.51 -9.59 -10.29
CA VAL A 79 5.06 -9.50 -8.92
C VAL A 79 4.35 -8.40 -8.11
N PHE A 80 4.15 -7.22 -8.72
CA PHE A 80 3.44 -6.09 -8.11
C PHE A 80 1.99 -6.47 -7.72
N PHE A 81 1.25 -7.08 -8.65
CA PHE A 81 -0.12 -7.56 -8.43
C PHE A 81 -0.19 -8.58 -7.28
N ILE A 82 0.68 -9.59 -7.30
CA ILE A 82 0.75 -10.65 -6.27
C ILE A 82 1.15 -10.08 -4.90
N PHE A 83 2.02 -9.08 -4.84
CA PHE A 83 2.45 -8.48 -3.58
C PHE A 83 1.31 -7.78 -2.82
N GLY A 84 0.41 -7.09 -3.52
CA GLY A 84 -0.78 -6.46 -2.91
C GLY A 84 -1.75 -7.49 -2.33
N ILE A 85 -2.01 -8.57 -3.08
CA ILE A 85 -2.88 -9.68 -2.66
C ILE A 85 -2.28 -10.43 -1.45
N ILE A 86 -0.97 -10.66 -1.45
CA ILE A 86 -0.28 -11.27 -0.30
C ILE A 86 -0.33 -10.36 0.93
N ASN A 87 -0.22 -9.03 0.77
CA ASN A 87 -0.29 -8.09 1.89
C ASN A 87 -1.66 -8.12 2.60
N ILE A 88 -2.77 -8.10 1.85
CA ILE A 88 -4.10 -8.14 2.47
C ILE A 88 -4.35 -9.49 3.15
N ALA A 89 -3.97 -10.60 2.53
CA ALA A 89 -4.19 -11.94 3.08
C ALA A 89 -3.35 -12.20 4.35
N TYR A 90 -2.12 -11.70 4.39
CA TYR A 90 -1.27 -11.77 5.59
C TYR A 90 -1.72 -10.83 6.70
N SER A 91 -2.18 -9.62 6.34
CA SER A 91 -2.76 -8.66 7.31
C SER A 91 -4.01 -9.24 7.97
N TYR A 92 -4.92 -9.81 7.20
CA TYR A 92 -6.13 -10.50 7.68
C TYR A 92 -5.80 -11.63 8.67
N LEU A 93 -4.81 -12.49 8.35
CA LEU A 93 -4.33 -13.54 9.26
C LEU A 93 -3.87 -12.95 10.60
N CYS A 94 -3.04 -11.89 10.58
CA CYS A 94 -2.49 -11.30 11.78
C CYS A 94 -3.54 -10.56 12.62
N ILE A 95 -4.49 -9.85 11.99
CA ILE A 95 -5.63 -9.21 12.67
C ILE A 95 -6.45 -10.28 13.40
N VAL A 96 -6.91 -11.32 12.70
CA VAL A 96 -7.66 -12.43 13.32
C VAL A 96 -6.88 -13.08 14.48
N MET A 97 -5.55 -13.23 14.37
CA MET A 97 -4.71 -13.75 15.46
C MET A 97 -4.52 -12.81 16.65
N SER A 98 -4.75 -11.50 16.49
CA SER A 98 -4.59 -10.50 17.54
C SER A 98 -5.83 -10.42 18.45
N HIS A 99 -7.04 -10.55 17.91
CA HIS A 99 -8.27 -10.63 18.70
C HIS A 99 -8.52 -12.05 19.27
N THR A 100 -8.15 -13.11 18.54
CA THR A 100 -8.38 -14.50 19.00
C THR A 100 -7.24 -15.00 19.89
N LYS A 101 -7.58 -15.78 20.93
CA LYS A 101 -6.60 -16.49 21.79
C LYS A 101 -6.23 -17.89 21.26
N THR A 102 -7.00 -18.43 20.30
CA THR A 102 -6.80 -19.77 19.72
C THR A 102 -5.77 -19.76 18.58
N PRO A 103 -5.01 -20.84 18.33
CA PRO A 103 -4.10 -20.90 17.20
C PRO A 103 -4.88 -20.79 15.88
N ALA A 104 -4.58 -19.76 15.06
CA ALA A 104 -5.20 -19.62 13.76
C ALA A 104 -4.78 -20.75 12.82
N LYS A 105 -5.69 -21.17 11.94
CA LYS A 105 -5.44 -22.22 10.95
C LYS A 105 -4.90 -21.60 9.67
N PHE A 106 -4.15 -22.37 8.88
CA PHE A 106 -3.71 -21.92 7.54
C PHE A 106 -4.90 -21.52 6.64
N SER A 107 -6.08 -22.11 6.84
CA SER A 107 -7.31 -21.69 6.16
C SER A 107 -7.75 -20.25 6.47
N THR A 108 -7.32 -19.63 7.57
CA THR A 108 -7.52 -18.19 7.82
C THR A 108 -6.70 -17.33 6.87
N PHE A 109 -5.45 -17.74 6.55
CA PHE A 109 -4.64 -17.08 5.54
C PHE A 109 -5.27 -17.23 4.15
N ILE A 110 -5.72 -18.43 3.79
CA ILE A 110 -6.42 -18.68 2.51
C ILE A 110 -7.72 -17.86 2.41
N LYS A 111 -8.49 -17.71 3.50
CA LYS A 111 -9.65 -16.80 3.53
C LYS A 111 -9.27 -15.35 3.21
N GLY A 112 -8.10 -14.88 3.64
CA GLY A 112 -7.63 -13.53 3.31
C GLY A 112 -7.50 -13.24 1.81
N PHE A 113 -7.40 -14.27 0.96
CA PHE A 113 -7.38 -14.12 -0.50
C PHE A 113 -8.78 -13.90 -1.12
N SER A 114 -9.89 -14.05 -0.40
CA SER A 114 -11.21 -13.62 -0.94
C SER A 114 -11.25 -12.11 -1.20
N PHE A 115 -10.44 -11.35 -0.46
CA PHE A 115 -10.31 -9.90 -0.58
C PHE A 115 -9.17 -9.48 -1.52
N TRP A 116 -8.77 -10.34 -2.47
CA TRP A 116 -7.67 -10.09 -3.41
C TRP A 116 -7.83 -8.76 -4.17
N LEU A 117 -9.06 -8.42 -4.59
CA LEU A 117 -9.35 -7.20 -5.32
C LEU A 117 -9.11 -5.95 -4.45
N GLN A 118 -9.57 -5.96 -3.20
CA GLN A 118 -9.26 -4.93 -2.20
C GLN A 118 -7.76 -4.80 -1.95
N GLY A 119 -7.04 -5.92 -1.84
CA GLY A 119 -5.59 -5.93 -1.65
C GLY A 119 -4.81 -5.38 -2.84
N PHE A 120 -5.17 -5.77 -4.07
CA PHE A 120 -4.56 -5.26 -5.29
C PHE A 120 -4.87 -3.78 -5.50
N LEU A 121 -6.15 -3.39 -5.48
CA LEU A 121 -6.58 -2.02 -5.73
C LEU A 121 -6.09 -1.08 -4.62
N GLY A 122 -6.09 -1.56 -3.37
CA GLY A 122 -5.47 -0.91 -2.21
C GLY A 122 -3.98 -0.67 -2.39
N PHE A 123 -3.23 -1.68 -2.85
CA PHE A 123 -1.80 -1.54 -3.14
C PHE A 123 -1.52 -0.59 -4.30
N LEU A 124 -2.26 -0.69 -5.40
CA LEU A 124 -2.14 0.18 -6.57
C LEU A 124 -2.39 1.65 -6.20
N TRP A 125 -3.48 1.93 -5.48
CA TRP A 125 -3.83 3.29 -5.03
C TRP A 125 -2.78 3.84 -4.06
N LYS A 126 -2.31 3.03 -3.11
CA LYS A 126 -1.22 3.41 -2.20
C LYS A 126 0.07 3.73 -2.94
N PHE A 127 0.45 2.86 -3.89
CA PHE A 127 1.68 3.02 -4.66
C PHE A 127 1.64 4.28 -5.52
N LEU A 128 0.52 4.54 -6.19
CA LEU A 128 0.30 5.76 -6.97
C LEU A 128 0.54 7.01 -6.11
N TRP A 129 -0.12 7.12 -4.96
CA TRP A 129 0.05 8.29 -4.08
C TRP A 129 1.47 8.36 -3.48
N CYS A 130 2.05 7.25 -3.03
CA CYS A 130 3.46 7.22 -2.61
C CYS A 130 4.40 7.72 -3.72
N PHE A 131 4.19 7.31 -4.97
CA PHE A 131 5.02 7.67 -6.12
C PHE A 131 4.88 9.16 -6.45
N LEU A 132 3.65 9.69 -6.53
CA LEU A 132 3.38 11.12 -6.73
C LEU A 132 4.06 11.98 -5.64
N TRP A 133 3.92 11.61 -4.36
CA TRP A 133 4.56 12.35 -3.27
C TRP A 133 6.08 12.21 -3.26
N THR A 134 6.64 11.09 -3.73
CA THR A 134 8.10 10.90 -3.87
C THR A 134 8.66 11.70 -5.05
N LEU A 135 7.89 11.86 -6.13
CA LEU A 135 8.22 12.71 -7.28
C LEU A 135 8.18 14.20 -6.91
N ALA A 136 7.23 14.62 -6.09
CA ALA A 136 7.22 15.96 -5.48
C ALA A 136 8.38 16.18 -4.49
N GLY A 137 8.87 15.11 -3.85
CA GLY A 137 10.14 15.12 -3.14
C GLY A 137 10.34 13.90 -2.24
N ILE A 138 11.61 13.54 -2.01
CA ILE A 138 11.96 12.37 -1.18
C ILE A 138 11.38 12.48 0.25
N VAL A 139 11.45 13.67 0.86
CA VAL A 139 10.95 13.93 2.21
C VAL A 139 9.41 13.77 2.32
N PRO A 140 8.57 14.47 1.52
CA PRO A 140 7.13 14.26 1.57
C PRO A 140 6.72 12.82 1.16
N GLY A 141 7.44 12.19 0.23
CA GLY A 141 7.28 10.76 -0.08
C GLY A 141 7.39 9.86 1.15
N PHE A 142 8.45 10.03 1.97
CA PHE A 142 8.59 9.30 3.23
C PHE A 142 7.48 9.62 4.24
N VAL A 143 7.11 10.89 4.43
CA VAL A 143 6.03 11.28 5.37
C VAL A 143 4.70 10.63 4.99
N LYS A 144 4.37 10.60 3.70
CA LYS A 144 3.11 10.04 3.18
C LYS A 144 3.15 8.51 3.17
N ALA A 145 4.31 7.87 2.95
CA ALA A 145 4.47 6.42 3.10
C ALA A 145 4.13 5.92 4.52
N TYR A 146 4.48 6.70 5.56
CA TYR A 146 4.03 6.43 6.94
C TYR A 146 2.57 6.85 7.19
N ALA A 147 2.06 7.89 6.52
CA ALA A 147 0.63 8.23 6.61
C ALA A 147 -0.28 7.11 6.07
N TYR A 148 0.14 6.44 5.00
CA TYR A 148 -0.56 5.32 4.38
C TYR A 148 -0.21 3.96 5.02
N SER A 149 0.48 3.91 6.16
CA SER A 149 0.97 2.64 6.72
C SER A 149 -0.14 1.69 7.16
N MET A 150 -1.28 2.21 7.63
CA MET A 150 -2.34 1.42 8.28
C MET A 150 -3.46 0.97 7.34
N GLN A 151 -3.53 1.49 6.11
CA GLN A 151 -4.56 1.17 5.11
C GLN A 151 -4.80 -0.34 4.93
N PHE A 152 -3.75 -1.17 4.91
CA PHE A 152 -3.90 -2.64 4.77
C PHE A 152 -4.48 -3.32 6.01
N PHE A 153 -4.40 -2.70 7.18
CA PHE A 153 -5.06 -3.19 8.39
C PHE A 153 -6.55 -2.81 8.35
N ILE A 154 -6.85 -1.56 8.02
CA ILE A 154 -8.23 -1.06 7.82
C ILE A 154 -8.97 -1.91 6.77
N LEU A 155 -8.39 -2.15 5.60
CA LEU A 155 -8.99 -2.99 4.54
C LEU A 155 -9.10 -4.48 4.92
N ALA A 156 -8.30 -4.97 5.87
CA ALA A 156 -8.37 -6.35 6.33
C ALA A 156 -9.38 -6.54 7.48
N GLU A 157 -9.70 -5.47 8.21
CA GLU A 157 -10.71 -5.44 9.27
C GLU A 157 -12.11 -5.08 8.72
N HIS A 158 -12.16 -4.21 7.71
CA HIS A 158 -13.37 -3.75 7.02
C HIS A 158 -13.26 -3.98 5.49
N PRO A 159 -13.38 -5.23 5.00
CA PRO A 159 -13.13 -5.55 3.58
C PRO A 159 -14.20 -5.06 2.60
N HIS A 160 -15.30 -4.50 3.10
CA HIS A 160 -16.30 -3.79 2.28
C HIS A 160 -15.84 -2.38 1.90
N LEU A 161 -15.02 -1.72 2.73
CA LEU A 161 -14.69 -0.30 2.56
C LEU A 161 -13.98 0.03 1.25
N THR A 162 -14.41 1.11 0.61
CA THR A 162 -13.77 1.72 -0.54
C THR A 162 -12.31 2.09 -0.24
N VAL A 163 -11.39 1.61 -1.09
CA VAL A 163 -9.92 1.84 -1.00
C VAL A 163 -9.52 3.29 -0.71
N ARG A 164 -10.23 4.27 -1.30
CA ARG A 164 -10.00 5.70 -1.08
C ARG A 164 -10.26 6.10 0.38
N LYS A 165 -11.38 5.65 0.96
CA LYS A 165 -11.78 5.92 2.35
C LYS A 165 -10.82 5.25 3.33
N ALA A 166 -10.41 4.00 3.08
CA ALA A 166 -9.37 3.34 3.88
C ALA A 166 -8.00 4.05 3.84
N LEU A 167 -7.61 4.65 2.70
CA LEU A 167 -6.40 5.50 2.62
C LEU A 167 -6.59 6.79 3.44
N HIS A 168 -7.76 7.42 3.35
CA HIS A 168 -8.11 8.65 4.06
C HIS A 168 -8.13 8.46 5.59
N ILE A 169 -8.82 7.43 6.08
CA ILE A 169 -8.81 7.03 7.50
C ILE A 169 -7.38 6.76 7.97
N SER A 170 -6.56 6.05 7.18
CA SER A 170 -5.13 5.87 7.48
C SER A 170 -4.41 7.22 7.66
N CYS A 171 -4.72 8.25 6.87
CA CYS A 171 -4.10 9.56 6.99
C CYS A 171 -4.50 10.29 8.28
N ILE A 172 -5.80 10.24 8.62
CA ILE A 172 -6.38 10.81 9.84
C ILE A 172 -5.75 10.17 11.07
N ILE A 173 -5.88 8.85 11.24
CA ILE A 173 -5.45 8.16 12.46
C ILE A 173 -3.93 8.20 12.64
N THR A 174 -3.14 8.18 11.56
CA THR A 174 -1.68 8.29 11.67
C THR A 174 -1.21 9.73 11.86
N ASN A 175 -2.09 10.76 11.79
CA ASN A 175 -1.67 12.13 12.03
C ASN A 175 -1.10 12.28 13.46
N GLY A 176 -0.12 13.15 13.68
CA GLY A 176 0.66 13.21 14.94
C GLY A 176 1.57 11.99 15.21
N HIS A 177 1.14 10.76 14.90
CA HIS A 177 1.88 9.52 15.18
C HIS A 177 2.93 9.16 14.12
N LYS A 178 2.94 9.79 12.94
CA LYS A 178 3.85 9.48 11.80
C LYS A 178 5.32 9.35 12.23
N ALA A 179 5.82 10.30 13.03
CA ALA A 179 7.20 10.29 13.51
C ALA A 179 7.48 9.20 14.57
N ASP A 180 6.49 8.78 15.34
CA ASP A 180 6.64 7.71 16.33
C ASP A 180 6.51 6.31 15.71
N LEU A 181 5.75 6.17 14.61
CA LEU A 181 5.74 5.01 13.72
C LEU A 181 7.08 4.85 12.98
N PHE A 182 7.67 5.94 12.47
CA PHE A 182 9.03 5.93 11.93
C PHE A 182 10.07 5.45 12.97
N LYS A 183 10.03 5.99 14.19
CA LYS A 183 10.89 5.53 15.30
C LYS A 183 10.65 4.06 15.66
N LEU A 184 9.40 3.57 15.56
CA LEU A 184 9.10 2.15 15.75
C LEU A 184 9.79 1.30 14.67
N ASP A 185 9.72 1.70 13.40
CA ASP A 185 10.36 0.94 12.32
C ASP A 185 11.90 1.00 12.36
N MET A 186 12.48 2.13 12.76
CA MET A 186 13.93 2.23 13.01
C MET A 186 14.41 1.19 14.04
N THR A 187 13.61 0.88 15.09
CA THR A 187 13.95 -0.19 16.04
C THR A 187 13.82 -1.61 15.48
N PHE A 188 13.39 -1.75 14.22
CA PHE A 188 13.40 -2.99 13.44
C PHE A 188 14.48 -3.02 12.35
N LEU A 189 15.09 -1.89 11.98
CA LEU A 189 16.13 -1.80 10.94
C LEU A 189 17.34 -2.72 11.18
N GLY A 190 17.82 -2.84 12.42
CA GLY A 190 18.90 -3.77 12.77
C GLY A 190 18.54 -5.25 12.55
N TRP A 191 17.26 -5.60 12.61
CA TRP A 191 16.77 -6.96 12.34
C TRP A 191 16.65 -7.24 10.84
N TYR A 192 16.37 -6.21 10.02
CA TYR A 192 16.50 -6.32 8.57
C TYR A 192 17.96 -6.59 8.16
N ILE A 193 18.94 -5.90 8.77
CA ILE A 193 20.37 -6.16 8.55
C ILE A 193 20.74 -7.60 8.96
N LEU A 194 20.27 -8.07 10.12
CA LEU A 194 20.44 -9.46 10.55
C LEU A 194 19.78 -10.47 9.59
N SER A 195 18.66 -10.10 8.95
CA SER A 195 18.00 -10.95 7.96
C SER A 195 18.79 -11.07 6.65
N MET A 196 19.47 -10.00 6.20
CA MET A 196 20.39 -10.07 5.07
C MET A 196 21.59 -10.99 5.38
N LEU A 197 22.19 -10.83 6.57
CA LEU A 197 23.31 -11.66 7.03
C LEU A 197 22.97 -13.15 7.19
N THR A 198 21.69 -13.48 7.35
CA THR A 198 21.19 -14.87 7.47
C THR A 198 20.52 -15.39 6.20
N GLY A 199 20.78 -14.77 5.05
CA GLY A 199 20.26 -15.22 3.75
C GLY A 199 18.73 -15.17 3.64
N GLY A 200 18.09 -14.26 4.37
CA GLY A 200 16.63 -14.12 4.45
C GLY A 200 15.94 -15.07 5.43
N LEU A 201 16.60 -16.11 5.97
CA LEU A 201 15.94 -17.09 6.84
C LEU A 201 15.32 -16.45 8.09
N PHE A 202 15.93 -15.41 8.65
CA PHE A 202 15.39 -14.72 9.83
C PHE A 202 14.04 -14.01 9.55
N LEU A 203 13.71 -13.68 8.30
CA LEU A 203 12.43 -13.07 7.91
C LEU A 203 11.22 -13.92 8.35
N LEU A 204 11.37 -15.25 8.40
CA LEU A 204 10.34 -16.21 8.80
C LEU A 204 9.72 -15.90 10.16
N TRP A 205 10.56 -15.55 11.15
CA TRP A 205 10.10 -15.19 12.51
C TRP A 205 9.96 -13.68 12.70
N PHE A 206 10.71 -12.89 11.94
CA PHE A 206 10.74 -11.43 12.05
C PHE A 206 9.49 -10.75 11.48
N LEU A 207 9.05 -11.15 10.28
CA LEU A 207 7.87 -10.55 9.63
C LEU A 207 6.59 -10.68 10.48
N PRO A 208 6.20 -11.84 11.03
CA PRO A 208 5.01 -11.90 11.88
C PRO A 208 5.15 -11.07 13.16
N TYR A 209 6.35 -10.99 13.75
CA TYR A 209 6.60 -10.16 14.93
C TYR A 209 6.51 -8.66 14.63
N ARG A 210 7.07 -8.20 13.49
CA ARG A 210 6.93 -6.81 13.03
C ARG A 210 5.46 -6.49 12.74
N THR A 211 4.77 -7.30 11.92
CA THR A 211 3.37 -7.06 11.54
C THR A 211 2.45 -7.05 12.77
N MET A 212 2.61 -7.97 13.73
CA MET A 212 1.86 -7.90 15.00
C MET A 212 2.18 -6.65 15.82
N THR A 213 3.43 -6.20 15.84
CA THR A 213 3.78 -4.95 16.55
C THR A 213 3.08 -3.74 15.90
N PHE A 214 2.99 -3.70 14.57
CA PHE A 214 2.27 -2.64 13.86
C PHE A 214 0.74 -2.73 14.01
N ILE A 215 0.15 -3.94 14.08
CA ILE A 215 -1.29 -4.12 14.35
C ILE A 215 -1.66 -3.67 15.77
N ASN A 216 -0.85 -3.99 16.78
CA ASN A 216 -1.09 -3.49 18.14
C ASN A 216 -0.95 -1.96 18.24
N ALA A 217 -0.05 -1.37 17.46
CA ALA A 217 0.08 0.09 17.35
C ALA A 217 -1.12 0.72 16.61
N TYR A 218 -1.62 0.06 15.56
CA TYR A 218 -2.84 0.44 14.84
C TYR A 218 -4.07 0.42 15.76
N HIS A 219 -4.30 -0.65 16.53
CA HIS A 219 -5.41 -0.72 17.47
C HIS A 219 -5.38 0.39 18.53
N ASP A 220 -4.22 0.66 19.14
CA ASP A 220 -4.09 1.76 20.11
C ASP A 220 -4.41 3.12 19.48
N ILE A 221 -3.89 3.39 18.27
CA ILE A 221 -4.12 4.63 17.52
C ILE A 221 -5.60 4.78 17.10
N VAL A 222 -6.25 3.72 16.63
CA VAL A 222 -7.69 3.73 16.30
C VAL A 222 -8.54 3.99 17.54
N ASN A 223 -8.19 3.38 18.68
CA ASN A 223 -8.85 3.64 19.95
C ASN A 223 -8.61 5.06 20.48
N GLU A 224 -7.47 5.69 20.16
CA GLU A 224 -7.21 7.11 20.44
C GLU A 224 -8.02 8.04 19.51
N ALA A 225 -8.21 7.69 18.24
CA ALA A 225 -9.07 8.41 17.30
C ALA A 225 -10.55 8.40 17.72
N PHE A 226 -11.09 7.23 18.11
CA PHE A 226 -12.43 7.11 18.69
C PHE A 226 -12.57 7.92 19.99
N LYS A 227 -11.62 7.79 20.94
CA LYS A 227 -11.66 8.51 22.23
C LYS A 227 -11.53 10.02 22.11
N SER A 228 -10.94 10.52 21.03
CA SER A 228 -10.82 11.95 20.74
C SER A 228 -11.98 12.51 19.92
N GLY A 229 -12.95 11.69 19.50
CA GLY A 229 -14.09 12.11 18.69
C GLY A 229 -13.72 12.51 17.26
N ILE A 230 -12.52 12.16 16.79
CA ILE A 230 -12.03 12.43 15.43
C ILE A 230 -12.59 11.40 14.43
N LEU A 231 -13.08 10.26 14.93
CA LEU A 231 -13.57 9.14 14.15
C LEU A 231 -14.82 8.54 14.83
N SER A 232 -15.86 8.28 14.06
CA SER A 232 -17.10 7.57 14.42
C SER A 232 -17.04 6.12 13.90
N PRO A 233 -17.77 5.15 14.49
CA PRO A 233 -17.96 3.84 13.85
C PRO A 233 -18.55 3.95 12.43
N GLU A 234 -19.35 4.98 12.20
CA GLU A 234 -19.98 5.32 10.91
C GLU A 234 -18.95 5.62 9.81
N ASP A 235 -17.76 6.13 10.14
CA ASP A 235 -16.67 6.38 9.17
C ASP A 235 -16.12 5.07 8.55
N PHE A 236 -16.47 3.91 9.11
CA PHE A 236 -16.10 2.59 8.59
C PHE A 236 -17.24 1.88 7.83
N GLU A 237 -18.33 2.58 7.58
CA GLU A 237 -19.41 2.16 6.69
C GLU A 237 -19.27 2.90 5.35
N ASP A 238 -19.51 2.22 4.23
CA ASP A 238 -19.71 2.92 2.97
C ASP A 238 -21.18 3.40 2.94
N PRO A 239 -21.46 4.62 2.44
CA PRO A 239 -22.81 5.14 2.35
C PRO A 239 -23.66 4.26 1.40
N PRO A 240 -25.00 4.32 1.51
CA PRO A 240 -25.89 3.77 0.49
C PRO A 240 -25.49 4.21 -0.91
N ALA A 241 -25.73 3.37 -1.92
CA ALA A 241 -25.27 3.57 -3.29
C ALA A 241 -26.09 4.63 -4.06
N GLU A 242 -26.08 5.86 -3.56
CA GLU A 242 -26.73 7.03 -4.14
C GLU A 242 -25.69 8.13 -4.40
N ASP A 243 -25.44 8.39 -5.68
CA ASP A 243 -24.80 9.59 -6.24
C ASP A 243 -23.51 10.11 -5.56
N GLU A 244 -22.39 9.35 -5.62
CA GLU A 244 -21.04 9.96 -5.55
C GLU A 244 -20.76 10.73 -6.86
N GLY A 245 -21.45 11.85 -7.03
CA GLY A 245 -21.02 12.96 -7.89
C GLY A 245 -19.62 13.45 -7.49
N LEU A 246 -18.93 14.14 -8.40
CA LEU A 246 -17.53 14.54 -8.23
C LEU A 246 -17.35 15.74 -7.26
N ASP A 247 -17.63 15.53 -5.97
CA ASP A 247 -17.29 16.45 -4.89
C ASP A 247 -15.77 16.51 -4.69
N ALA A 248 -15.12 17.31 -5.53
CA ALA A 248 -13.70 17.64 -5.45
C ALA A 248 -13.34 18.49 -4.21
N ASP A 249 -14.33 18.95 -3.46
CA ASP A 249 -14.20 19.90 -2.33
C ASP A 249 -13.73 19.25 -1.00
N LYS A 250 -13.27 17.99 -1.06
CA LYS A 250 -12.42 17.34 -0.04
C LYS A 250 -11.05 16.92 -0.57
N ALA A 251 -10.51 17.70 -1.49
CA ALA A 251 -9.06 17.89 -1.58
C ALA A 251 -8.51 18.35 -0.20
N PRO A 252 -7.25 18.03 0.16
CA PRO A 252 -6.79 18.13 1.55
C PRO A 252 -6.68 19.58 2.05
N ASP A 253 -7.11 19.81 3.30
CA ASP A 253 -6.90 21.08 4.03
C ASP A 253 -5.45 21.57 3.88
N THR A 254 -5.29 22.78 3.34
CA THR A 254 -4.00 23.42 3.09
C THR A 254 -3.42 24.11 4.33
N ASP A 255 -3.52 23.44 5.48
CA ASP A 255 -2.92 23.82 6.77
C ASP A 255 -1.38 23.70 6.78
N GLU A 256 -0.74 23.27 5.69
CA GLU A 256 0.72 23.28 5.52
C GLU A 256 1.24 24.68 5.09
N ALA A 257 0.59 25.73 5.60
CA ALA A 257 0.95 27.12 5.41
C ALA A 257 2.11 27.54 6.34
N LEU A 258 3.25 27.83 5.71
CA LEU A 258 4.24 28.85 6.09
C LEU A 258 4.39 29.13 7.60
N ASN A 259 5.17 28.28 8.29
CA ASN A 259 5.87 28.67 9.52
C ASN A 259 7.38 28.65 9.28
N ALA A 260 7.81 29.54 8.37
CA ALA A 260 9.21 29.92 8.18
C ALA A 260 9.47 31.22 8.96
N ASP A 261 9.34 31.16 10.28
CA ASP A 261 9.62 32.27 11.21
C ASP A 261 10.63 31.82 12.28
N GLU A 262 11.87 31.61 11.81
CA GLU A 262 13.06 31.55 12.66
C GLU A 262 14.25 31.99 11.79
N ALA A 263 14.25 33.28 11.43
CA ALA A 263 15.34 33.88 10.67
C ALA A 263 16.60 33.99 11.56
N PRO A 264 17.76 33.49 11.12
CA PRO A 264 19.03 33.94 11.68
C PRO A 264 19.29 35.38 11.22
N ASP A 265 19.73 36.25 12.12
CA ASP A 265 20.12 37.62 11.79
C ASP A 265 21.23 37.66 10.72
N THR A 266 21.28 38.78 9.98
CA THR A 266 22.30 39.00 8.96
C THR A 266 23.69 39.15 9.56
N ASP A 267 24.71 38.65 8.85
CA ASP A 267 25.80 39.48 8.32
C ASP A 267 26.94 38.63 7.72
N GLU A 268 26.82 38.28 6.43
CA GLU A 268 27.95 38.35 5.50
C GLU A 268 27.42 38.42 4.04
N ALA A 269 28.17 39.06 3.15
CA ALA A 269 27.69 39.50 1.84
C ALA A 269 28.61 39.08 0.70
N LEU A 270 28.11 39.29 -0.54
CA LEU A 270 28.79 39.12 -1.83
C LEU A 270 28.96 37.64 -2.27
N ASN A 271 28.86 37.29 -3.56
CA ASN A 271 28.63 38.10 -4.77
C ASN A 271 27.41 37.60 -5.57
N ALA A 272 26.87 38.47 -6.41
CA ALA A 272 26.04 38.05 -7.54
C ALA A 272 26.94 37.86 -8.77
N ASP A 273 26.64 36.85 -9.59
CA ASP A 273 26.67 36.99 -11.05
C ASP A 273 25.85 35.88 -11.73
N GLU A 274 25.66 36.01 -13.04
CA GLU A 274 25.14 34.99 -13.97
C GLU A 274 23.70 34.47 -13.73
N ALA A 275 22.74 35.39 -13.82
CA ALA A 275 21.36 35.07 -14.18
C ALA A 275 20.86 36.00 -15.29
N LEU A 276 20.78 35.51 -16.55
CA LEU A 276 19.78 35.86 -17.59
C LEU A 276 20.17 35.33 -18.99
N ASN A 277 19.27 34.53 -19.57
CA ASN A 277 18.83 34.52 -20.99
C ASN A 277 17.81 33.37 -21.11
N ALA A 278 16.50 33.61 -21.30
CA ALA A 278 15.86 34.16 -22.51
C ALA A 278 16.24 33.31 -23.74
N VAL A 279 15.41 32.39 -24.28
CA VAL A 279 13.96 32.42 -24.60
C VAL A 279 13.63 33.37 -25.77
N GLU A 280 14.16 33.03 -26.94
CA GLU A 280 13.75 33.42 -28.30
C GLU A 280 14.34 32.34 -29.25
N ALA A 281 13.76 31.97 -30.40
CA ALA A 281 12.45 32.27 -30.98
C ALA A 281 11.99 31.08 -31.88
N LEU A 282 10.73 31.09 -32.32
CA LEU A 282 10.23 30.22 -33.39
C LEU A 282 10.47 30.87 -34.77
N ASN A 283 10.84 30.10 -35.80
CA ASN A 283 10.12 30.07 -37.11
C ASN A 283 10.76 29.16 -38.18
N ALA A 284 9.93 28.91 -39.20
CA ALA A 284 9.96 27.97 -40.33
C ALA A 284 11.07 28.09 -41.40
N ASP A 285 10.97 27.17 -42.38
CA ASP A 285 11.66 27.05 -43.69
C ASP A 285 13.18 26.77 -43.64
N GLU A 286 13.78 25.98 -44.54
CA GLU A 286 13.41 25.63 -45.93
C GLU A 286 13.46 24.12 -46.24
N ALA A 287 12.83 23.75 -47.36
CA ALA A 287 13.16 22.63 -48.24
C ALA A 287 13.30 23.22 -49.68
N PRO A 288 14.11 22.65 -50.59
CA PRO A 288 13.89 21.30 -51.15
C PRO A 288 15.23 20.50 -51.22
N ASP A 289 15.51 19.50 -52.07
CA ASP A 289 14.82 18.98 -53.26
C ASP A 289 15.10 17.48 -53.54
N SER A 290 14.69 17.02 -54.72
CA SER A 290 14.65 15.65 -55.25
C SER A 290 15.99 15.03 -55.71
N ASP A 291 16.01 13.69 -55.85
CA ASP A 291 15.99 13.01 -57.16
C ASP A 291 15.99 11.46 -57.09
N GLU A 292 15.69 10.83 -58.23
CA GLU A 292 15.74 9.38 -58.59
C GLU A 292 14.83 8.36 -57.86
N ALA A 293 13.65 8.15 -58.46
CA ALA A 293 13.09 6.80 -58.69
C ALA A 293 13.36 6.38 -60.15
N PRO A 294 13.18 5.09 -60.51
CA PRO A 294 11.95 4.78 -61.27
C PRO A 294 11.32 3.40 -61.02
N ASP A 295 9.99 3.36 -61.18
CA ASP A 295 9.06 2.41 -61.82
C ASP A 295 9.58 1.02 -62.32
N THR A 296 8.78 -0.05 -62.46
CA THR A 296 7.30 -0.25 -62.49
C THR A 296 6.90 -1.47 -61.60
N ASP A 297 5.70 -2.10 -61.55
CA ASP A 297 4.46 -2.07 -62.36
C ASP A 297 3.21 -2.63 -61.61
N GLU A 298 2.05 -2.64 -62.29
CA GLU A 298 0.83 -3.47 -62.11
C GLU A 298 0.16 -3.68 -60.71
N ALA A 299 -0.95 -2.98 -60.51
CA ALA A 299 -2.21 -3.57 -60.03
C ALA A 299 -3.20 -3.66 -61.23
N PRO A 300 -4.32 -4.40 -61.16
CA PRO A 300 -5.56 -3.76 -60.68
C PRO A 300 -6.64 -4.68 -60.03
N ASP A 301 -7.58 -4.05 -59.28
CA ASP A 301 -9.05 -4.31 -59.22
C ASP A 301 -9.62 -5.70 -58.79
N THR A 302 -10.81 -5.85 -58.16
CA THR A 302 -11.86 -4.90 -57.71
C THR A 302 -12.82 -5.52 -56.64
N ASP A 303 -13.62 -4.63 -56.01
CA ASP A 303 -15.05 -4.76 -55.65
C ASP A 303 -15.62 -5.55 -54.43
N GLU A 304 -16.83 -5.07 -54.08
CA GLU A 304 -17.92 -5.56 -53.21
C GLU A 304 -17.74 -5.71 -51.68
N ALA A 305 -18.32 -4.73 -50.96
CA ALA A 305 -19.07 -4.96 -49.73
C ALA A 305 -20.58 -5.07 -50.04
N PRO A 306 -21.38 -5.66 -49.12
CA PRO A 306 -22.68 -5.05 -48.85
C PRO A 306 -23.03 -4.98 -47.35
N ASP A 307 -23.72 -3.90 -46.97
CA ASP A 307 -24.49 -3.81 -45.72
C ASP A 307 -25.81 -4.60 -45.82
N THR A 308 -26.39 -5.00 -44.68
CA THR A 308 -27.82 -4.78 -44.37
C THR A 308 -28.18 -5.09 -42.91
N ASP A 309 -29.20 -4.42 -42.40
CA ASP A 309 -29.72 -4.53 -41.04
C ASP A 309 -30.60 -5.78 -40.82
N GLU A 310 -30.68 -6.26 -39.57
CA GLU A 310 -31.98 -6.53 -38.97
C GLU A 310 -31.94 -6.37 -37.44
N ALA A 311 -33.02 -5.86 -36.85
CA ALA A 311 -33.15 -5.60 -35.42
C ALA A 311 -34.36 -6.35 -34.85
N LEU A 312 -34.38 -6.63 -33.54
CA LEU A 312 -35.63 -6.80 -32.78
C LEU A 312 -35.39 -6.66 -31.26
N ASN A 313 -36.32 -5.98 -30.57
CA ASN A 313 -36.36 -5.82 -29.11
C ASN A 313 -37.53 -6.63 -28.53
N ALA A 314 -37.33 -7.26 -27.35
CA ALA A 314 -38.35 -7.63 -26.35
C ALA A 314 -37.76 -8.62 -25.29
N ASN A 315 -38.28 -8.77 -24.07
CA ASN A 315 -38.81 -7.78 -23.10
C ASN A 315 -39.02 -8.50 -21.73
N GLU A 316 -39.21 -7.71 -20.67
CA GLU A 316 -39.91 -8.05 -19.40
C GLU A 316 -39.31 -9.09 -18.41
N ALA A 317 -39.33 -8.70 -17.13
CA ALA A 317 -39.22 -9.58 -15.96
C ALA A 317 -40.63 -9.85 -15.37
N PRO A 318 -40.78 -10.58 -14.25
CA PRO A 318 -40.89 -9.84 -12.97
C PRO A 318 -40.29 -10.56 -11.73
N ASP A 319 -40.47 -9.95 -10.56
CA ASP A 319 -40.15 -10.39 -9.18
C ASP A 319 -40.90 -11.70 -8.78
N SER A 320 -40.70 -12.34 -7.62
CA SER A 320 -40.15 -11.98 -6.29
C SER A 320 -39.47 -13.24 -5.64
N ASP A 321 -38.93 -13.33 -4.40
CA ASP A 321 -39.32 -12.77 -3.09
C ASP A 321 -38.24 -12.90 -1.99
N GLU A 322 -38.45 -12.10 -0.91
CA GLU A 322 -38.16 -12.34 0.52
C GLU A 322 -36.74 -12.71 1.03
N ALA A 323 -36.22 -11.88 1.97
CA ALA A 323 -35.08 -12.14 2.85
C ALA A 323 -35.55 -12.49 4.29
N PRO A 324 -34.63 -12.95 5.17
CA PRO A 324 -34.56 -12.24 6.46
C PRO A 324 -33.14 -12.04 7.03
N ASP A 325 -33.04 -11.10 7.97
CA ASP A 325 -31.80 -10.58 8.57
C ASP A 325 -30.93 -11.57 9.38
N ALA A 326 -29.64 -11.26 9.43
CA ALA A 326 -28.77 -11.57 10.57
C ALA A 326 -27.80 -10.40 10.83
N PRO A 327 -27.70 -9.86 12.05
CA PRO A 327 -27.14 -8.52 12.29
C PRO A 327 -25.61 -8.44 12.24
N ALA A 328 -25.12 -7.25 11.85
CA ALA A 328 -23.73 -6.85 12.02
C ALA A 328 -23.28 -6.95 13.49
N LYS A 329 -22.01 -7.29 13.71
CA LYS A 329 -21.46 -7.50 15.05
C LYS A 329 -20.20 -6.68 15.30
N THR A 330 -20.40 -5.39 15.53
CA THR A 330 -19.38 -4.44 15.99
C THR A 330 -18.66 -4.98 17.23
N VAL A 331 -17.35 -5.17 17.14
CA VAL A 331 -16.51 -5.65 18.24
C VAL A 331 -15.88 -4.46 18.96
N ILE A 332 -16.45 -4.08 20.09
CA ILE A 332 -15.92 -3.00 20.95
C ILE A 332 -14.60 -3.49 21.60
N TYR A 333 -13.58 -2.63 21.60
CA TYR A 333 -12.22 -2.98 22.03
C TYR A 333 -11.99 -2.83 23.54
N ASP A 334 -12.16 -3.91 24.30
CA ASP A 334 -11.67 -3.98 25.69
C ASP A 334 -10.13 -4.16 25.73
N ILE A 335 -9.40 -3.05 25.85
CA ILE A 335 -7.97 -3.08 26.20
C ILE A 335 -7.86 -3.41 27.69
N GLN A 336 -7.44 -4.63 28.02
CA GLN A 336 -7.22 -5.07 29.39
C GLN A 336 -6.07 -4.27 30.05
N GLU A 337 -6.43 -3.44 31.01
CA GLU A 337 -5.51 -2.68 31.85
C GLU A 337 -4.89 -3.60 32.91
N ASN A 338 -3.56 -3.72 32.90
CA ASN A 338 -2.85 -4.68 33.75
C ASN A 338 -2.36 -4.01 35.05
N ASP A 339 -3.22 -3.98 36.08
CA ASP A 339 -2.84 -3.58 37.44
C ASP A 339 -1.71 -4.50 37.95
N SER A 340 -0.57 -3.89 38.23
CA SER A 340 0.65 -4.56 38.72
C SER A 340 0.92 -4.30 40.20
N THR A 341 -0.14 -4.06 41.02
CA THR A 341 0.00 -3.71 42.44
C THR A 341 -0.84 -4.53 43.42
N LYS A 342 -0.56 -5.85 43.56
CA LYS A 342 -0.64 -6.62 44.83
C LYS A 342 -0.14 -8.07 44.71
N GLU A 343 1.09 -8.34 45.16
CA GLU A 343 1.35 -9.47 46.07
C GLU A 343 2.69 -9.27 46.80
N SER A 344 2.63 -8.66 47.98
CA SER A 344 3.75 -8.51 48.91
C SER A 344 3.25 -8.77 50.34
N SER A 345 2.81 -10.01 50.60
CA SER A 345 2.50 -10.49 51.96
C SER A 345 2.49 -12.02 52.01
N LYS A 346 3.60 -12.60 52.48
CA LYS A 346 3.70 -13.96 53.03
C LYS A 346 5.00 -14.12 53.80
#